data_AF-K2G6C2-F1
#
_entry.id   AF-K2G6C2-F1
#
_cell.length_a   1.000
_cell.length_b   1.000
_cell.length_c   1.000
_cell.angle_alpha   90.00
_cell.angle_beta   90.00
_cell.angle_gamma   90.00
#
_symmetry.space_group_name_H-M   'P 1'
#
loop_
_entity.id
_entity.type
_entity.pdbx_description
1 polymer ?
#
loop_
_entity_poly.entity_id
_entity_poly.type
_entity_poly.pdbx_seq_one_letter_code
_entity_poly.pdbx_strand_id
1 'polypeptide(L)' 'MSYTNGYDDGYKKGKEDGKAGRAKSGTGGFGIAEILRTIVSPETYLNTFTEGYNQGYTDGKAGK' A
#
# COMPACT_ATOMS: atom_id res chain seq x y z
N MET A 1 -19.88 -2.70 10.29
CA MET A 1 -18.46 -2.58 10.67
C MET A 1 -17.71 -2.13 9.42
N SER A 2 -17.11 -0.94 9.42
CA SER A 2 -16.22 -0.53 8.34
C SER A 2 -14.94 -1.34 8.46
N TYR A 3 -14.79 -2.36 7.63
CA TYR A 3 -13.50 -3.04 7.46
C TYR A 3 -12.56 -1.99 6.89
N THR A 4 -11.58 -1.54 7.68
CA THR A 4 -10.54 -0.63 7.20
C THR A 4 -9.78 -1.36 6.09
N ASN A 5 -10.12 -1.05 4.84
CA ASN A 5 -9.50 -1.62 3.65
C ASN A 5 -8.25 -0.79 3.34
N GLY A 6 -7.08 -1.41 3.38
CA GLY A 6 -5.81 -0.72 3.14
C GLY A 6 -5.50 -0.48 1.67
N TYR A 7 -6.37 -0.94 0.75
CA TYR A 7 -6.14 -0.88 -0.69
C TYR A 7 -5.87 0.54 -1.20
N ASP A 8 -6.69 1.53 -0.82
CA ASP A 8 -6.52 2.91 -1.30
C ASP A 8 -5.20 3.53 -0.82
N ASP A 9 -4.86 3.30 0.45
CA ASP A 9 -3.59 3.75 1.04
C ASP A 9 -2.39 3.09 0.35
N GLY A 10 -2.49 1.78 0.11
CA GLY A 10 -1.52 1.01 -0.66
C GLY A 10 -1.36 1.57 -2.06
N TYR A 11 -2.45 1.72 -2.80
CA TYR A 11 -2.46 2.19 -4.19
C TYR A 11 -1.84 3.57 -4.34
N LYS A 12 -2.23 4.52 -3.49
CA LYS A 12 -1.66 5.87 -3.51
C LYS A 12 -0.15 5.83 -3.29
N LYS A 13 0.30 5.12 -2.25
CA LYS A 13 1.72 4.97 -1.92
C LYS A 13 2.50 4.30 -3.05
N GLY A 14 1.97 3.20 -3.58
CA GLY A 14 2.54 2.48 -4.70
C GLY A 14 2.74 3.39 -5.89
N LYS A 15 1.71 4.14 -6.28
CA LYS A 15 1.75 5.06 -7.41
C LYS A 15 2.78 6.17 -7.26
N GLU A 16 2.91 6.74 -6.06
CA GLU A 16 3.95 7.71 -5.74
C GLU A 16 5.36 7.12 -5.87
N ASP A 17 5.60 5.96 -5.25
CA ASP A 17 6.92 5.30 -5.28
C ASP A 17 7.28 4.82 -6.70
N GLY A 18 6.31 4.30 -7.46
CA GLY A 18 6.46 3.90 -8.85
C GLY A 18 6.77 5.08 -9.78
N LYS A 19 6.06 6.20 -9.62
CA LYS A 19 6.32 7.45 -10.36
C LYS A 19 7.69 8.04 -10.01
N ALA A 20 8.08 7.95 -8.73
CA ALA A 20 9.39 8.38 -8.25
C ALA A 20 10.54 7.44 -8.68
N GLY A 21 10.24 6.24 -9.21
CA GLY A 21 11.25 5.26 -9.60
C GLY A 21 11.98 4.62 -8.42
N ARG A 22 11.36 4.61 -7.23
CA ARG A 22 11.92 3.96 -6.04
C ARG A 22 11.91 2.45 -6.20
N ALA A 23 12.83 1.74 -5.55
CA ALA A 23 12.80 0.29 -5.53
C ALA A 23 11.50 -0.21 -4.87
N LYS A 24 10.86 -1.21 -5.49
CA LYS A 24 9.63 -1.81 -4.96
C LYS A 24 9.92 -2.46 -3.61
N SER A 25 9.43 -1.87 -2.52
CA SER A 25 9.51 -2.48 -1.20
C SER A 25 8.44 -3.56 -1.04
N GLY A 26 8.81 -4.74 -0.54
CA GLY A 26 7.90 -5.88 -0.35
C GLY A 26 6.74 -5.61 0.61
N THR A 27 6.87 -4.59 1.46
CA THR A 27 5.85 -4.10 2.40
C THR A 27 5.40 -2.67 2.08
N GLY A 28 5.70 -2.16 0.89
CA GLY A 28 5.32 -0.81 0.47
C GLY A 28 6.02 0.34 1.19
N GLY A 29 7.10 0.04 1.95
CA GLY A 29 7.90 1.04 2.65
C GLY A 29 7.13 1.83 3.73
N PHE A 30 5.91 1.40 4.05
CA PHE A 30 5.10 2.03 5.07
C PHE A 30 5.55 1.52 6.44
N GLY A 31 5.57 2.41 7.43
CA GLY A 31 5.65 2.06 8.85
C GLY A 31 4.36 1.36 9.29
N ILE A 32 4.04 0.23 8.64
CA ILE A 32 2.86 -0.60 8.85
C ILE A 32 2.66 -0.86 10.34
N ALA A 33 3.74 -0.99 11.12
CA ALA A 33 3.71 -1.16 12.56
C ALA A 33 2.85 -0.11 13.31
N GLU A 34 2.80 1.14 12.88
CA GLU A 34 1.97 2.18 13.52
C GLU A 34 0.50 2.05 13.13
N ILE A 35 0.22 1.70 11.87
CA ILE A 35 -1.16 1.50 11.39
C ILE A 35 -1.76 0.24 12.02
N LEU A 36 -1.03 -0.88 12.08
CA LEU A 36 -1.53 -2.14 12.65
C LEU A 36 -1.94 -2.02 14.11
N ARG A 37 -1.38 -1.06 14.86
CA ARG A 37 -1.76 -0.81 16.26
C ARG A 37 -3.16 -0.22 16.43
N THR A 38 -3.71 0.39 15.39
CA THR A 38 -5.00 1.10 15.45
C THR A 38 -6.12 0.37 14.71
N ILE A 39 -5.78 -0.69 13.96
CA ILE A 39 -6.73 -1.41 13.12
C ILE A 39 -7.22 -2.68 13.83
N VAL A 40 -8.54 -2.85 13.82
CA VAL A 40 -9.25 -3.99 14.42
C VAL A 40 -8.92 -5.32 13.72
N SER A 41 -8.53 -5.28 12.44
CA SER A 41 -8.11 -6.45 11.64
C SER A 41 -6.86 -6.15 10.81
N PRO A 42 -5.67 -6.18 11.42
CA PRO A 42 -4.41 -5.79 10.79
C PRO A 42 -4.02 -6.67 9.59
N GLU A 43 -4.35 -7.97 9.62
CA GLU A 43 -4.07 -8.90 8.51
C GLU A 43 -4.87 -8.56 7.25
N THR A 44 -6.17 -8.26 7.39
CA THR A 44 -7.03 -7.85 6.27
C THR A 44 -6.55 -6.53 5.65
N TYR A 45 -6.18 -5.58 6.51
CA TYR A 45 -5.61 -4.31 6.05
C TYR A 45 -4.29 -4.53 5.30
N LEU A 46 -3.39 -5.36 5.83
CA LEU A 46 -2.10 -5.64 5.18
C LEU A 46 -2.24 -6.29 3.81
N ASN A 47 -3.13 -7.29 3.71
CA ASN A 47 -3.37 -7.98 2.45
C ASN A 47 -3.87 -6.99 1.39
N THR A 48 -4.90 -6.22 1.73
CA THR A 48 -5.48 -5.23 0.82
C THR A 48 -4.53 -4.07 0.51
N PHE A 49 -3.75 -3.61 1.48
CA PHE A 49 -2.69 -2.61 1.28
C PHE A 49 -1.62 -3.08 0.31
N THR A 50 -1.13 -4.31 0.49
CA THR A 50 -0.10 -4.88 -0.38
C THR A 50 -0.62 -5.01 -1.81
N GLU A 51 -1.87 -5.43 -1.97
CA GLU A 51 -2.54 -5.52 -3.26
C GLU A 51 -2.64 -4.14 -3.95
N GLY A 52 -3.15 -3.14 -3.23
CA GLY A 52 -3.21 -1.75 -3.72
C GLY A 52 -1.83 -1.22 -4.08
N TYR A 53 -0.83 -1.40 -3.21
CA TYR A 53 0.53 -0.94 -3.45
C TYR A 53 1.15 -1.55 -4.70
N ASN A 54 0.95 -2.84 -4.93
CA ASN A 54 1.44 -3.51 -6.13
C ASN A 54 0.83 -2.93 -7.42
N GLN A 55 -0.48 -2.69 -7.41
CA GLN A 55 -1.19 -2.10 -8.55
C GLN A 55 -0.72 -0.66 -8.77
N GLY A 56 -0.76 0.17 -7.72
CA GLY A 56 -0.36 1.58 -7.79
C GLY A 56 1.08 1.74 -8.28
N TYR A 57 2.01 0.93 -7.78
CA TYR A 57 3.41 0.97 -8.21
C TYR A 57 3.57 0.65 -9.70
N THR A 58 2.81 -0.32 -10.20
CA THR A 58 2.82 -0.69 -11.62
C THR A 58 2.28 0.46 -12.47
N ASP A 59 1.13 1.03 -12.10
CA ASP A 59 0.53 2.18 -12.78
C ASP A 59 1.45 3.42 -12.76
N GLY A 60 2.04 3.71 -11.61
CA GLY A 60 2.97 4.83 -11.43
C GLY A 60 4.25 4.69 -12.27
N LYS A 61 4.72 3.46 -12.48
CA LYS A 61 5.87 3.16 -13.32
C LYS A 61 5.52 3.15 -14.82
N ALA A 62 4.33 2.67 -15.18
CA ALA A 62 3.87 2.59 -16.57
C ALA A 62 3.51 3.97 -17.18
N GLY A 63 3.28 4.98 -16.35
CA GLY A 63 3.03 6.36 -16.80
C GLY A 63 4.29 7.20 -17.09
N LYS A 64 5.48 6.59 -17.23
CA LYS A 64 6.74 7.28 -17.59
C LYS A 64 7.17 6.98 -19.03
#